data_AF-A0A9X2PBI1-F1
#
_entry.id   AF-A0A9X2PBI1-F1
#
_cell.length_a   1.000
_cell.length_b   1.000
_cell.length_c   1.000
_cell.angle_alpha   90.00
_cell.angle_beta   90.00
_cell.angle_gamma   90.00
#
_symmetry.space_group_name_H-M   'P 1'
#
loop_
_entity.id
_entity.type
_entity.pdbx_description
1 polymer ?
#
loop_
_entity_poly.entity_id
_entity_poly.type
_entity_poly.pdbx_seq_one_letter_code
_entity_poly.pdbx_strand_id
1 'polypeptide(L)'
;MASNRKNNTRKKSEGFDLKYLVIALGVIGLLLTFYIGYRASVSDRKLFSVSLLALFAGLLFESFRVSNNWKTVILIFVGSYFFSLLNFLPGKREHTYIFENHIESWPYYFIFFYALAFAISHKERVTVKLTEGITLLLSLSLVYWTIDYGFTNYRNWFAYSILTIAFLLVAFSILNAFTNLHLSKTTRLTLSVWSTVIMFAFAVDNIFRVFNNPDIESSYLSDGLYIGLQFFLLGVSAVYIMQNYMLLAAFIPSKHGNYRRDLKENNKDHIDRYSDEQVYFGHSLLCIIYVGIVYGLNYKYQILPRHTMIWLVFLTFPLILRLTDFIINGRKNYS
;
A
#
# COMPACT_ATOMS: atom_id res chain seq x y z
N MET A 1 -41.16 34.31 52.97
CA MET A 1 -41.80 33.87 51.71
C MET A 1 -40.84 32.93 50.99
N ALA A 2 -41.21 31.66 50.87
CA ALA A 2 -40.35 30.59 50.37
C ALA A 2 -40.15 30.68 48.85
N SER A 3 -38.89 30.60 48.44
CA SER A 3 -38.42 30.52 47.05
C SER A 3 -38.79 29.16 46.44
N ASN A 4 -39.63 29.16 45.41
CA ASN A 4 -40.04 27.96 44.69
C ASN A 4 -39.19 27.83 43.40
N ARG A 5 -37.99 27.24 43.52
CA ARG A 5 -37.19 26.85 42.35
C ARG A 5 -37.73 25.54 41.77
N LYS A 6 -38.46 25.64 40.66
CA LYS A 6 -38.80 24.50 39.79
C LYS A 6 -37.51 23.86 39.27
N ASN A 7 -37.20 22.67 39.76
CA ASN A 7 -36.19 21.79 39.18
C ASN A 7 -36.70 21.26 37.82
N ASN A 8 -36.17 21.81 36.73
CA ASN A 8 -36.34 21.26 35.40
C ASN A 8 -35.47 19.99 35.28
N THR A 9 -36.05 18.83 35.54
CA THR A 9 -35.44 17.54 35.21
C THR A 9 -35.36 17.40 33.69
N ARG A 10 -34.17 17.59 33.11
CA ARG A 10 -33.86 17.18 31.75
C ARG A 10 -34.14 15.67 31.63
N LYS A 11 -35.16 15.29 30.85
CA LYS A 11 -35.35 13.91 30.40
C LYS A 11 -34.05 13.46 29.72
N LYS A 12 -33.34 12.49 30.31
CA LYS A 12 -32.34 11.70 29.58
C LYS A 12 -33.09 10.99 28.45
N SER A 13 -32.73 11.26 27.20
CA SER A 13 -33.20 10.44 26.09
C SER A 13 -32.74 9.01 26.35
N GLU A 14 -33.67 8.07 26.40
CA GLU A 14 -33.35 6.64 26.36
C GLU A 14 -32.54 6.41 25.07
N GLY A 15 -31.24 6.17 25.25
CA GLY A 15 -30.35 5.90 24.13
C GLY A 15 -30.82 4.62 23.46
N PHE A 16 -31.01 4.68 22.13
CA PHE A 16 -31.24 3.49 21.33
C PHE A 16 -30.12 2.48 21.63
N ASP A 17 -30.46 1.26 22.03
CA ASP A 17 -29.44 0.25 22.34
C ASP A 17 -28.74 -0.16 21.04
N LEU A 18 -27.49 0.29 20.92
CA LEU A 18 -26.60 0.09 19.77
C LEU A 18 -26.51 -1.39 19.37
N LYS A 19 -26.72 -2.30 20.33
CA LYS A 19 -26.71 -3.74 20.10
C LYS A 19 -27.72 -4.19 19.04
N TYR A 20 -28.95 -3.68 19.07
CA TYR A 20 -29.98 -4.07 18.10
C TYR A 20 -29.67 -3.56 16.69
N LEU A 21 -29.10 -2.36 16.60
CA LEU A 21 -28.67 -1.77 15.32
C LEU A 21 -27.55 -2.61 14.69
N VAL A 22 -26.55 -3.02 15.49
CA VAL A 22 -25.45 -3.88 15.02
C VAL A 22 -25.97 -5.24 14.55
N ILE A 23 -26.90 -5.86 15.28
CA ILE A 23 -27.51 -7.13 14.88
C ILE A 23 -28.27 -6.96 13.56
N ALA A 24 -29.08 -5.91 13.42
CA ALA A 24 -29.84 -5.64 12.21
C ALA A 24 -28.91 -5.43 10.99
N LEU A 25 -27.85 -4.63 11.14
CA LEU A 25 -26.83 -4.46 10.08
C LEU A 25 -26.16 -5.77 9.73
N GLY A 26 -25.84 -6.61 10.72
CA GLY A 26 -25.27 -7.95 10.51
C GLY A 26 -26.18 -8.84 9.65
N VAL A 27 -27.47 -8.90 9.98
CA VAL A 27 -28.46 -9.68 9.22
C VAL A 27 -28.60 -9.15 7.79
N ILE A 28 -28.68 -7.82 7.61
CA ILE A 28 -28.78 -7.20 6.28
C ILE A 28 -27.53 -7.51 5.45
N GLY A 29 -26.33 -7.39 6.02
CA GLY A 29 -25.07 -7.71 5.35
C GLY A 29 -25.00 -9.17 4.93
N LEU A 30 -25.44 -10.10 5.78
CA LEU A 30 -25.50 -11.53 5.44
C LEU A 30 -26.49 -11.80 4.29
N LEU A 31 -27.70 -11.25 4.35
CA LEU A 31 -28.69 -11.40 3.27
C LEU A 31 -28.18 -10.84 1.95
N LEU A 32 -27.53 -9.67 1.97
CA LEU A 32 -26.87 -9.09 0.80
C LEU A 32 -25.75 -10.00 0.28
N THR A 33 -24.93 -10.59 1.16
CA THR A 33 -23.88 -11.52 0.76
C THR A 33 -24.46 -12.72 0.01
N PHE A 34 -25.52 -13.33 0.55
CA PHE A 34 -26.18 -14.46 -0.09
C PHE A 34 -26.77 -14.07 -1.45
N TYR A 35 -27.38 -12.90 -1.53
CA TYR A 35 -27.92 -12.39 -2.79
C TYR A 35 -26.84 -12.11 -3.84
N ILE A 36 -25.71 -11.51 -3.45
CA ILE A 36 -24.55 -11.30 -4.32
C ILE A 36 -24.00 -12.64 -4.80
N GLY A 37 -23.83 -13.61 -3.90
CA GLY A 37 -23.37 -14.96 -4.25
C GLY A 37 -24.31 -15.68 -5.20
N TYR A 38 -25.63 -15.61 -4.96
CA TYR A 38 -26.64 -16.14 -5.86
C TYR A 38 -26.57 -15.50 -7.24
N ARG A 39 -26.58 -14.16 -7.33
CA ARG A 39 -26.47 -13.44 -8.60
C ARG A 39 -25.16 -13.72 -9.33
N ALA A 40 -24.07 -13.87 -8.60
CA ALA A 40 -22.79 -14.24 -9.18
C ALA A 40 -22.79 -15.67 -9.75
N SER A 41 -23.52 -16.59 -9.12
CA SER A 41 -23.61 -18.00 -9.57
C SER A 41 -24.49 -18.20 -10.81
N VAL A 42 -25.49 -17.33 -11.02
CA VAL A 42 -26.42 -17.40 -12.16
C VAL A 42 -25.97 -16.51 -13.32
N SER A 43 -24.99 -15.63 -13.09
CA SER A 43 -24.41 -14.77 -14.11
C SER A 43 -23.56 -15.59 -15.09
N ASP A 44 -23.78 -15.40 -16.39
CA ASP A 44 -22.92 -15.95 -17.45
C ASP A 44 -21.52 -15.30 -17.46
N ARG A 45 -21.36 -14.14 -16.80
CA ARG A 45 -20.06 -13.50 -16.60
C ARG A 45 -19.34 -14.11 -15.40
N LYS A 46 -18.05 -14.38 -15.58
CA LYS A 46 -17.15 -14.78 -14.51
C LYS A 46 -16.78 -13.57 -13.66
N LEU A 47 -17.57 -13.31 -12.62
CA LEU A 47 -17.48 -12.09 -11.80
C LEU A 47 -16.38 -12.14 -10.73
N PHE A 48 -15.91 -13.33 -10.36
CA PHE A 48 -14.81 -13.52 -9.40
C PHE A 48 -13.74 -14.43 -10.01
N SER A 49 -12.48 -13.98 -9.96
CA SER A 49 -11.33 -14.76 -10.41
C SER A 49 -10.48 -15.25 -9.24
N VAL A 50 -9.78 -16.37 -9.45
CA VAL A 50 -8.78 -16.91 -8.51
C VAL A 50 -7.67 -15.89 -8.22
N SER A 51 -7.38 -14.99 -9.16
CA SER A 51 -6.43 -13.88 -8.98
C SER A 51 -6.83 -12.96 -7.81
N LEU A 52 -8.13 -12.70 -7.63
CA LEU A 52 -8.61 -11.90 -6.49
C LEU A 52 -8.39 -12.62 -5.16
N LEU A 53 -8.51 -13.95 -5.11
CA LEU A 53 -8.21 -14.73 -3.92
C LEU A 53 -6.73 -14.61 -3.54
N ALA A 54 -5.82 -14.65 -4.52
CA ALA A 54 -4.39 -14.45 -4.28
C ALA A 54 -4.11 -13.04 -3.72
N LEU A 55 -4.78 -12.01 -4.24
CA LEU A 55 -4.69 -10.64 -3.72
C LEU A 55 -5.20 -10.55 -2.27
N PHE A 56 -6.37 -11.10 -1.97
CA PHE A 56 -6.89 -11.15 -0.61
C PHE A 56 -5.95 -11.89 0.34
N ALA A 57 -5.37 -13.00 -0.10
CA ALA A 57 -4.40 -13.76 0.69
C ALA A 57 -3.17 -12.91 1.02
N GLY A 58 -2.63 -12.17 0.04
CA GLY A 58 -1.50 -11.25 0.26
C GLY A 58 -1.83 -10.11 1.23
N LEU A 59 -3.00 -9.50 1.06
CA LEU A 59 -3.48 -8.42 1.91
C LEU A 59 -3.65 -8.86 3.37
N LEU A 60 -4.26 -10.03 3.59
CA LEU A 60 -4.46 -10.61 4.91
C LEU A 60 -3.15 -11.07 5.53
N PHE A 61 -2.30 -11.75 4.76
CA PHE A 61 -0.96 -12.17 5.19
C PHE A 61 -0.19 -10.99 5.79
N GLU A 62 -0.13 -9.88 5.05
CA GLU A 62 0.58 -8.69 5.50
C GLU A 62 -0.09 -8.05 6.73
N SER A 63 -1.42 -7.99 6.74
CA SER A 63 -2.18 -7.44 7.85
C SER A 63 -1.93 -8.19 9.16
N PHE A 64 -1.90 -9.52 9.12
CA PHE A 64 -1.58 -10.34 10.29
C PHE A 64 -0.14 -10.13 10.75
N ARG A 65 0.81 -10.07 9.80
CA ARG A 65 2.23 -9.82 10.07
C ARG A 65 2.47 -8.47 10.78
N VAL A 66 1.77 -7.41 10.38
CA VAL A 66 1.94 -6.05 10.94
C VAL A 66 1.19 -5.87 12.26
N SER A 67 -0.04 -6.38 12.36
CA SER A 67 -0.90 -6.17 13.53
C SER A 67 -0.47 -7.00 14.74
N ASN A 68 0.06 -8.22 14.54
CA ASN A 68 0.25 -9.24 15.60
C ASN A 68 -1.02 -9.56 16.41
N ASN A 69 -2.17 -8.95 16.10
CA ASN A 69 -3.45 -9.15 16.77
C ASN A 69 -4.54 -9.43 15.73
N TRP A 70 -4.90 -10.72 15.62
CA TRP A 70 -5.91 -11.20 14.68
C TRP A 70 -7.28 -10.57 14.91
N LYS A 71 -7.64 -10.18 16.15
CA LYS A 71 -8.93 -9.55 16.45
C LYS A 71 -9.05 -8.19 15.77
N THR A 72 -7.98 -7.40 15.77
CA THR A 72 -7.96 -6.09 15.10
C THR A 72 -8.07 -6.27 13.59
N VAL A 73 -7.38 -7.26 13.02
CA VAL A 73 -7.45 -7.58 11.59
C VAL A 73 -8.89 -7.94 11.19
N ILE A 74 -9.55 -8.82 11.96
CA ILE A 74 -10.95 -9.20 11.70
C ILE A 74 -11.90 -8.00 11.88
N LEU A 75 -11.69 -7.15 12.89
CA LEU A 75 -12.53 -5.97 13.09
C LEU A 75 -12.45 -5.03 11.88
N ILE A 76 -11.25 -4.77 11.38
CA ILE A 76 -11.03 -3.96 10.17
C ILE A 76 -11.67 -4.66 8.96
N PHE A 77 -11.49 -5.98 8.82
CA PHE A 77 -12.11 -6.77 7.76
C PHE A 77 -13.63 -6.60 7.72
N VAL A 78 -14.30 -6.79 8.86
CA VAL A 78 -15.76 -6.65 8.98
C VAL A 78 -16.19 -5.21 8.74
N GLY A 79 -15.49 -4.23 9.29
CA GLY A 79 -15.79 -2.81 9.04
C GLY A 79 -15.68 -2.46 7.56
N SER A 80 -14.57 -2.81 6.93
CA SER A 80 -14.33 -2.56 5.50
C SER A 80 -15.27 -3.34 4.59
N TYR A 81 -15.72 -4.52 5.01
CA TYR A 81 -16.81 -5.25 4.35
C TYR A 81 -18.10 -4.43 4.31
N PHE A 82 -18.54 -3.86 5.45
CA PHE A 82 -19.75 -3.03 5.45
C PHE A 82 -19.58 -1.75 4.64
N PHE A 83 -18.41 -1.11 4.70
CA PHE A 83 -18.12 0.06 3.87
C PHE A 83 -18.09 -0.27 2.38
N SER A 84 -17.60 -1.45 1.98
CA SER A 84 -17.57 -1.84 0.57
C SER A 84 -18.95 -2.08 -0.02
N LEU A 85 -19.97 -2.37 0.81
CA LEU A 85 -21.36 -2.46 0.34
C LEU A 85 -21.91 -1.13 -0.21
N LEU A 86 -21.27 0.01 0.10
CA LEU A 86 -21.59 1.29 -0.54
C LEU A 86 -21.40 1.25 -2.05
N ASN A 87 -20.60 0.31 -2.56
CA ASN A 87 -20.44 0.10 -4.00
C ASN A 87 -21.75 -0.24 -4.71
N PHE A 88 -22.73 -0.83 -4.03
CA PHE A 88 -24.02 -1.20 -4.64
C PHE A 88 -25.00 -0.03 -4.76
N LEU A 89 -24.65 1.16 -4.26
CA LEU A 89 -25.45 2.37 -4.45
C LEU A 89 -25.31 2.88 -5.89
N PRO A 90 -26.41 3.37 -6.50
CA PRO A 90 -26.39 3.84 -7.89
C PRO A 90 -25.47 5.05 -8.04
N GLY A 91 -24.68 5.06 -9.12
CA GLY A 91 -23.76 6.15 -9.43
C GLY A 91 -24.50 7.41 -9.90
N LYS A 92 -23.96 8.61 -9.62
CA LYS A 92 -24.55 9.89 -10.09
C LYS A 92 -24.63 10.03 -11.62
N ARG A 93 -23.80 9.27 -12.36
CA ARG A 93 -23.73 9.27 -13.82
C ARG A 93 -24.23 7.96 -14.43
N GLU A 94 -24.84 7.11 -13.62
CA GLU A 94 -25.36 5.82 -14.06
C GLU A 94 -26.79 6.01 -14.56
N HIS A 95 -26.98 5.89 -15.87
CA HIS A 95 -28.32 6.00 -16.47
C HIS A 95 -29.13 4.71 -16.32
N THR A 96 -28.46 3.56 -16.37
CA THR A 96 -29.08 2.23 -16.20
C THR A 96 -28.29 1.46 -15.17
N TYR A 97 -28.94 1.06 -14.08
CA TYR A 97 -28.30 0.29 -13.02
C TYR A 97 -28.02 -1.15 -13.48
N ILE A 98 -26.75 -1.54 -13.51
CA ILE A 98 -26.33 -2.90 -13.90
C ILE A 98 -25.68 -3.57 -12.70
N PHE A 99 -26.45 -4.40 -11.99
CA PHE A 99 -26.01 -5.03 -10.73
C PHE A 99 -24.71 -5.83 -10.89
N GLU A 100 -24.52 -6.51 -12.02
CA GLU A 100 -23.33 -7.30 -12.34
C GLU A 100 -22.05 -6.45 -12.33
N ASN A 101 -22.10 -5.21 -12.83
CA ASN A 101 -20.95 -4.30 -12.82
C ASN A 101 -20.57 -3.88 -11.37
N HIS A 102 -21.57 -3.79 -10.48
CA HIS A 102 -21.34 -3.55 -9.06
C HIS A 102 -20.78 -4.79 -8.36
N ILE A 103 -21.21 -6.01 -8.72
CA ILE A 103 -20.58 -7.24 -8.20
C ILE A 103 -19.12 -7.31 -8.62
N GLU A 104 -18.82 -7.06 -9.90
CA GLU A 104 -17.46 -7.12 -10.45
C GLU A 104 -16.52 -6.10 -9.78
N SER A 105 -17.01 -4.89 -9.50
CA SER A 105 -16.20 -3.83 -8.88
C SER A 105 -16.08 -3.94 -7.36
N TRP A 106 -16.97 -4.69 -6.70
CA TRP A 106 -17.06 -4.76 -5.24
C TRP A 106 -15.79 -5.24 -4.52
N PRO A 107 -15.07 -6.29 -5.00
CA PRO A 107 -13.78 -6.68 -4.43
C PRO A 107 -12.77 -5.54 -4.34
N TYR A 108 -12.70 -4.66 -5.36
CA TYR A 108 -11.78 -3.53 -5.38
C TYR A 108 -12.15 -2.47 -4.35
N TYR A 109 -13.43 -2.18 -4.18
CA TYR A 109 -13.92 -1.31 -3.12
C TYR A 109 -13.58 -1.87 -1.74
N PHE A 110 -13.74 -3.17 -1.54
CA PHE A 110 -13.32 -3.83 -0.31
C PHE A 110 -11.83 -3.64 -0.06
N ILE A 111 -10.97 -3.95 -1.03
CA ILE A 111 -9.51 -3.84 -0.90
C ILE A 111 -9.12 -2.40 -0.57
N PHE A 112 -9.72 -1.42 -1.24
CA PHE A 112 -9.49 0.00 -1.00
C PHE A 112 -9.83 0.40 0.44
N PHE A 113 -11.06 0.13 0.88
CA PHE A 113 -11.49 0.49 2.24
C PHE A 113 -10.72 -0.27 3.32
N TYR A 114 -10.36 -1.53 3.05
CA TYR A 114 -9.54 -2.34 3.93
C TYR A 114 -8.14 -1.75 4.07
N ALA A 115 -7.44 -1.52 2.97
CA ALA A 115 -6.09 -0.95 2.99
C ALA A 115 -6.08 0.43 3.66
N LEU A 116 -7.10 1.26 3.41
CA LEU A 116 -7.26 2.58 4.02
C LEU A 116 -7.46 2.47 5.55
N ALA A 117 -8.45 1.70 5.98
CA ALA A 117 -8.74 1.53 7.41
C ALA A 117 -7.56 0.90 8.17
N PHE A 118 -6.87 -0.06 7.54
CA PHE A 118 -5.69 -0.69 8.13
C PHE A 118 -4.51 0.27 8.24
N ALA A 119 -4.21 1.03 7.19
CA ALA A 119 -3.13 2.02 7.19
C ALA A 119 -3.37 3.14 8.22
N ILE A 120 -4.62 3.59 8.39
CA ILE A 120 -4.99 4.56 9.44
C ILE A 120 -4.81 3.95 10.83
N SER A 121 -5.34 2.74 11.06
CA SER A 121 -5.35 2.10 12.38
C SER A 121 -3.94 1.68 12.86
N HIS A 122 -3.04 1.41 11.92
CA HIS A 122 -1.67 0.97 12.20
C HIS A 122 -0.63 1.92 11.59
N LYS A 123 -0.93 3.23 11.53
CA LYS A 123 -0.06 4.25 10.91
C LYS A 123 1.40 4.10 11.32
N GLU A 124 1.68 3.93 12.62
CA GLU A 124 3.05 3.81 13.14
C GLU A 124 3.79 2.54 12.69
N ARG A 125 3.07 1.43 12.49
CA ARG A 125 3.68 0.15 12.08
C ARG A 125 3.78 0.00 10.56
N VAL A 126 2.83 0.58 9.84
CA VAL A 126 2.79 0.57 8.37
C VAL A 126 3.72 1.63 7.80
N THR A 127 3.90 2.77 8.48
CA THR A 127 4.90 3.77 8.11
C THR A 127 6.28 3.22 8.39
N VAL A 128 6.82 2.49 7.41
CA VAL A 128 8.17 1.93 7.50
C VAL A 128 9.15 3.08 7.72
N LYS A 129 9.94 2.97 8.78
CA LYS A 129 11.04 3.89 9.05
C LYS A 129 12.00 3.81 7.86
N LEU A 130 12.13 4.91 7.13
CA LEU A 130 13.02 4.98 5.99
C LEU A 130 14.45 5.11 6.45
N THR A 131 15.35 4.39 5.82
CA THR A 131 16.79 4.51 6.02
C THR A 131 17.44 4.86 4.68
N GLU A 132 18.70 5.27 4.73
CA GLU A 132 19.50 5.47 3.53
C GLU A 132 19.57 4.19 2.68
N GLY A 133 19.63 3.03 3.32
CA GLY A 133 19.60 1.72 2.66
C GLY A 133 18.28 1.44 1.91
N ILE A 134 17.13 1.76 2.50
CA ILE A 134 15.84 1.64 1.79
C ILE A 134 15.76 2.65 0.63
N THR A 135 16.28 3.86 0.85
CA THR A 135 16.31 4.90 -0.20
C THR A 135 17.21 4.48 -1.36
N LEU A 136 18.35 3.84 -1.06
CA LEU A 136 19.26 3.24 -2.02
C LEU A 136 18.57 2.10 -2.79
N LEU A 137 17.86 1.20 -2.10
CA LEU A 137 17.10 0.12 -2.71
C LEU A 137 16.06 0.65 -3.72
N LEU A 138 15.28 1.66 -3.32
CA LEU A 138 14.29 2.32 -4.19
C LEU A 138 14.98 2.99 -5.40
N SER A 139 16.11 3.65 -5.16
CA SER A 139 16.88 4.35 -6.19
C SER A 139 17.47 3.37 -7.22
N LEU A 140 18.06 2.26 -6.80
CA LEU A 140 18.57 1.22 -7.70
C LEU A 140 17.43 0.51 -8.45
N SER A 141 16.28 0.33 -7.80
CA SER A 141 15.08 -0.20 -8.44
C SER A 141 14.56 0.73 -9.54
N LEU A 142 14.70 2.04 -9.36
CA LEU A 142 14.33 3.02 -10.38
C LEU A 142 15.27 2.95 -11.58
N VAL A 143 16.57 2.79 -11.34
CA VAL A 143 17.54 2.56 -12.41
C VAL A 143 17.19 1.30 -13.19
N TYR A 144 16.94 0.18 -12.51
CA TYR A 144 16.49 -1.06 -13.16
C TYR A 144 15.21 -0.87 -13.98
N TRP A 145 14.20 -0.23 -13.38
CA TRP A 145 12.92 0.05 -14.03
C TRP A 145 13.12 0.82 -15.34
N THR A 146 13.92 1.89 -15.31
CA THR A 146 14.20 2.72 -16.49
C THR A 146 14.98 1.98 -17.58
N ILE A 147 16.02 1.22 -17.21
CA ILE A 147 16.83 0.42 -18.17
C ILE A 147 15.94 -0.58 -18.89
N ASP A 148 15.18 -1.38 -18.14
CA ASP A 148 14.32 -2.42 -18.69
C ASP A 148 13.21 -1.81 -19.56
N TYR A 149 12.83 -0.53 -19.36
CA TYR A 149 11.74 0.13 -20.11
C TYR A 149 12.19 0.57 -21.50
N GLY A 150 13.47 0.33 -21.84
CA GLY A 150 14.07 0.77 -23.09
C GLY A 150 14.25 2.28 -23.09
N PHE A 151 14.74 2.85 -21.99
CA PHE A 151 14.89 4.30 -21.78
C PHE A 151 15.55 5.06 -22.95
N THR A 152 16.40 4.41 -23.75
CA THR A 152 17.00 4.99 -24.97
C THR A 152 15.98 5.32 -26.07
N ASN A 153 14.73 4.86 -25.97
CA ASN A 153 13.73 4.97 -27.02
C ASN A 153 12.79 6.19 -26.88
N TYR A 154 12.83 6.92 -25.77
CA TYR A 154 11.95 8.08 -25.54
C TYR A 154 12.53 9.34 -26.18
N ARG A 155 11.91 9.85 -27.25
CA ARG A 155 12.29 11.12 -27.89
C ARG A 155 11.43 12.28 -27.37
N ASN A 156 11.37 12.48 -26.05
CA ASN A 156 10.58 13.56 -25.43
C ASN A 156 11.42 14.33 -24.38
N TRP A 157 11.57 15.64 -24.56
CA TRP A 157 12.33 16.52 -23.67
C TRP A 157 11.83 16.48 -22.23
N PHE A 158 10.51 16.39 -22.02
CA PHE A 158 9.90 16.34 -20.70
C PHE A 158 10.30 15.06 -19.95
N ALA A 159 10.33 13.93 -20.66
CA ALA A 159 10.79 12.66 -20.10
C ALA A 159 12.27 12.73 -19.73
N TYR A 160 13.11 13.35 -20.56
CA TYR A 160 14.52 13.56 -20.24
C TYR A 160 14.72 14.45 -19.01
N SER A 161 13.95 15.52 -18.84
CA SER A 161 14.02 16.39 -17.66
C SER A 161 13.67 15.64 -16.37
N ILE A 162 12.54 14.93 -16.35
CA ILE A 162 12.12 14.12 -15.19
C ILE A 162 13.19 13.11 -14.82
N LEU A 163 13.72 12.42 -15.83
CA LEU A 163 14.70 11.38 -15.62
C LEU A 163 16.04 11.94 -15.17
N THR A 164 16.46 13.11 -15.66
CA THR A 164 17.66 13.79 -15.17
C THR A 164 17.53 14.13 -13.68
N ILE A 165 16.38 14.67 -13.27
CA ILE A 165 16.07 14.92 -11.85
C ILE A 165 16.10 13.61 -11.05
N ALA A 166 15.51 12.55 -11.59
CA ALA A 166 15.52 11.23 -10.96
C ALA A 166 16.94 10.70 -10.76
N PHE A 167 17.81 10.78 -11.77
CA PHE A 167 19.20 10.35 -11.68
C PHE A 167 20.00 11.21 -10.69
N LEU A 168 19.78 12.51 -10.62
CA LEU A 168 20.40 13.38 -9.61
C LEU A 168 19.97 12.97 -8.19
N LEU A 169 18.70 12.65 -7.98
CA LEU A 169 18.20 12.21 -6.68
C LEU A 169 18.66 10.79 -6.31
N VAL A 170 18.83 9.90 -7.29
CA VAL A 170 19.47 8.59 -7.13
C VAL A 170 20.93 8.76 -6.72
N ALA A 171 21.70 9.59 -7.42
CA ALA A 171 23.09 9.88 -7.08
C ALA A 171 23.20 10.50 -5.68
N PHE A 172 22.30 11.43 -5.34
CA PHE A 172 22.21 12.00 -4.00
C PHE A 172 21.91 10.95 -2.93
N SER A 173 20.99 10.01 -3.18
CA SER A 173 20.71 8.90 -2.26
C SER A 173 21.91 7.96 -2.10
N ILE A 174 22.63 7.66 -3.18
CA ILE A 174 23.84 6.82 -3.14
C ILE A 174 24.91 7.52 -2.30
N LEU A 175 25.17 8.80 -2.56
CA LEU A 175 26.16 9.56 -1.81
C LEU A 175 25.86 9.56 -0.31
N ASN A 176 24.62 9.84 0.09
CA ASN A 176 24.25 9.79 1.51
C ASN A 176 24.42 8.37 2.08
N ALA A 177 24.04 7.31 1.36
CA ALA A 177 24.19 5.93 1.84
C ALA A 177 25.64 5.45 2.01
N PHE A 178 26.61 6.15 1.41
CA PHE A 178 28.04 5.84 1.49
C PHE A 178 28.85 6.85 2.31
N THR A 179 28.25 7.97 2.66
CA THR A 179 28.93 9.00 3.43
C THR A 179 28.31 9.08 4.81
N ASN A 180 29.14 9.14 5.85
CA ASN A 180 28.65 9.32 7.22
C ASN A 180 28.22 10.78 7.46
N LEU A 181 27.61 11.45 6.48
CA LEU A 181 27.09 12.80 6.61
C LEU A 181 25.83 12.79 7.48
N HIS A 182 25.87 13.54 8.57
CA HIS A 182 24.69 13.69 9.41
C HIS A 182 23.56 14.33 8.59
N LEU A 183 22.43 13.64 8.51
CA LEU A 183 21.30 14.11 7.72
C LEU A 183 20.64 15.32 8.39
N SER A 184 20.56 16.42 7.65
CA SER A 184 19.79 17.58 8.08
C SER A 184 18.28 17.31 7.94
N LYS A 185 17.44 18.10 8.62
CA LYS A 185 15.97 17.99 8.49
C LYS A 185 15.49 18.17 7.05
N THR A 186 16.12 19.05 6.29
CA THR A 186 15.80 19.27 4.87
C THR A 186 16.20 18.07 4.03
N THR A 187 17.38 17.48 4.28
CA THR A 187 17.80 16.25 3.60
C THR A 187 16.82 15.11 3.86
N ARG A 188 16.44 14.88 5.12
CA ARG A 188 15.46 13.85 5.52
C ARG A 188 14.11 14.05 4.83
N LEU A 189 13.62 15.29 4.80
CA LEU A 189 12.37 15.63 4.11
C LEU A 189 12.47 15.32 2.61
N THR A 190 13.52 15.79 1.94
CA THR A 190 13.71 15.58 0.50
C THR A 190 13.79 14.09 0.15
N LEU A 191 14.61 13.33 0.88
CA LEU A 191 14.75 11.88 0.65
C LEU A 191 13.44 11.15 0.95
N SER A 192 12.73 11.52 2.01
CA SER A 192 11.43 10.92 2.33
C SER A 192 10.39 11.19 1.24
N VAL A 193 10.23 12.44 0.80
CA VAL A 193 9.28 12.80 -0.26
C VAL A 193 9.65 12.06 -1.54
N TRP A 194 10.93 12.06 -1.92
CA TRP A 194 11.43 11.34 -3.09
C TRP A 194 11.12 9.84 -3.06
N SER A 195 11.40 9.16 -1.94
CA SER A 195 11.05 7.75 -1.77
C SER A 195 9.55 7.49 -1.91
N THR A 196 8.71 8.40 -1.41
CA THR A 196 7.24 8.27 -1.52
C THR A 196 6.79 8.36 -2.97
N VAL A 197 7.36 9.30 -3.73
CA VAL A 197 7.07 9.48 -5.16
C VAL A 197 7.50 8.25 -5.97
N ILE A 198 8.72 7.74 -5.75
CA ILE A 198 9.18 6.50 -6.40
C ILE A 198 8.24 5.34 -6.06
N MET A 199 7.92 5.17 -4.79
CA MET A 199 7.07 4.07 -4.35
C MET A 199 5.67 4.13 -4.97
N PHE A 200 5.10 5.33 -5.05
CA PHE A 200 3.82 5.54 -5.72
C PHE A 200 3.89 5.25 -7.23
N ALA A 201 4.98 5.65 -7.91
CA ALA A 201 5.17 5.33 -9.33
C ALA A 201 5.25 3.82 -9.58
N PHE A 202 6.01 3.08 -8.77
CA PHE A 202 6.05 1.61 -8.85
C PHE A 202 4.71 0.95 -8.51
N ALA A 203 3.94 1.55 -7.60
CA ALA A 203 2.61 1.07 -7.26
C ALA A 203 1.65 1.20 -8.45
N VAL A 204 1.62 2.35 -9.10
CA VAL A 204 0.76 2.58 -10.28
C VAL A 204 1.14 1.63 -11.42
N ASP A 205 2.43 1.50 -11.75
CA ASP A 205 2.88 0.58 -12.80
C ASP A 205 2.52 -0.88 -12.47
N ASN A 206 2.72 -1.30 -11.21
CA ASN A 206 2.36 -2.64 -10.77
C ASN A 206 0.86 -2.90 -10.82
N ILE A 207 0.04 -2.01 -10.27
CA ILE A 207 -1.43 -2.12 -10.30
C ILE A 207 -1.91 -2.28 -11.75
N PHE A 208 -1.47 -1.38 -12.64
CA PHE A 208 -1.90 -1.40 -14.03
C PHE A 208 -1.49 -2.69 -14.75
N ARG A 209 -0.25 -3.16 -14.56
CA ARG A 209 0.22 -4.40 -15.21
C ARG A 209 -0.43 -5.65 -14.63
N VAL A 210 -0.61 -5.71 -13.31
CA VAL A 210 -1.20 -6.88 -12.64
C VAL A 210 -2.67 -7.05 -13.04
N PHE A 211 -3.44 -5.97 -13.12
CA PHE A 211 -4.84 -6.02 -13.56
C PHE A 211 -5.04 -6.20 -15.06
N ASN A 212 -3.98 -6.06 -15.86
CA ASN A 212 -4.01 -6.40 -17.29
C ASN A 212 -3.67 -7.88 -17.57
N ASN A 213 -3.36 -8.68 -16.55
CA ASN A 213 -3.15 -10.11 -16.73
C ASN A 213 -4.48 -10.82 -17.08
N PRO A 214 -4.43 -11.91 -17.85
CA PRO A 214 -5.59 -12.78 -18.03
C PRO A 214 -5.97 -13.46 -16.71
N ASP A 215 -7.16 -14.02 -16.68
CA ASP A 215 -7.62 -14.83 -15.56
C ASP A 215 -6.76 -16.11 -15.42
N ILE A 216 -6.41 -16.46 -14.18
CA ILE A 216 -5.65 -17.67 -13.85
C ILE A 216 -6.32 -18.92 -14.41
N GLU A 217 -7.64 -18.99 -14.32
CA GLU A 217 -8.45 -20.15 -14.74
C GLU A 217 -8.51 -20.32 -16.25
N SER A 218 -8.10 -19.30 -17.01
CA SER A 218 -7.98 -19.34 -18.47
C SER A 218 -6.54 -19.60 -18.95
N SER A 219 -5.58 -19.71 -18.03
CA SER A 219 -4.14 -19.77 -18.30
C SER A 219 -3.56 -21.16 -18.03
N TYR A 220 -2.39 -21.47 -18.60
CA TYR A 220 -1.63 -22.66 -18.22
C TYR A 220 -1.18 -22.60 -16.76
N LEU A 221 -0.94 -23.75 -16.11
CA LEU A 221 -0.59 -23.80 -14.70
C LEU A 221 0.63 -22.93 -14.35
N SER A 222 1.68 -22.95 -15.19
CA SER A 222 2.86 -22.10 -15.00
C SER A 222 2.49 -20.63 -14.97
N ASP A 223 1.72 -20.17 -15.95
CA ASP A 223 1.30 -18.78 -16.11
C ASP A 223 0.35 -18.38 -14.98
N GLY A 224 -0.55 -19.29 -14.60
CA GLY A 224 -1.45 -19.13 -13.46
C GLY A 224 -0.70 -18.93 -12.13
N LEU A 225 0.41 -19.64 -11.91
CA LEU A 225 1.27 -19.42 -10.74
C LEU A 225 1.97 -18.05 -10.79
N TYR A 226 2.45 -17.62 -11.97
CA TYR A 226 3.05 -16.29 -12.14
C TYR A 226 2.04 -15.16 -11.89
N ILE A 227 0.81 -15.31 -12.38
CA ILE A 227 -0.27 -14.35 -12.16
C ILE A 227 -0.69 -14.36 -10.69
N GLY A 228 -0.82 -15.55 -10.08
CA GLY A 228 -1.11 -15.68 -8.65
C GLY A 228 -0.08 -14.98 -7.77
N LEU A 229 1.22 -15.16 -8.05
CA LEU A 229 2.30 -14.47 -7.34
C LEU A 229 2.21 -12.94 -7.52
N GLN A 230 1.92 -12.45 -8.72
CA GLN A 230 1.73 -11.03 -9.00
C GLN A 230 0.60 -10.40 -8.17
N PHE A 231 -0.57 -11.04 -8.16
CA PHE A 231 -1.72 -10.58 -7.37
C PHE A 231 -1.44 -10.69 -5.86
N PHE A 232 -0.78 -11.75 -5.41
CA PHE A 232 -0.38 -11.91 -4.02
C PHE A 232 0.57 -10.78 -3.57
N LEU A 233 1.62 -10.48 -4.33
CA LEU A 233 2.55 -9.38 -4.03
C LEU A 233 1.86 -8.01 -4.06
N LEU A 234 0.89 -7.81 -4.97
CA LEU A 234 0.06 -6.61 -4.96
C LEU A 234 -0.76 -6.52 -3.66
N GLY A 235 -1.34 -7.62 -3.20
CA GLY A 235 -2.04 -7.71 -1.93
C GLY A 235 -1.13 -7.36 -0.73
N VAL A 236 0.06 -7.95 -0.68
CA VAL A 236 1.07 -7.67 0.36
C VAL A 236 1.46 -6.20 0.38
N SER A 237 1.60 -5.58 -0.80
CA SER A 237 2.00 -4.18 -0.91
C SER A 237 0.88 -3.16 -0.70
N ALA A 238 -0.39 -3.56 -0.81
CA ALA A 238 -1.55 -2.65 -0.84
C ALA A 238 -1.61 -1.68 0.35
N VAL A 239 -1.33 -2.14 1.57
CA VAL A 239 -1.34 -1.30 2.77
C VAL A 239 -0.23 -0.24 2.73
N TYR A 240 0.96 -0.62 2.25
CA TYR A 240 2.08 0.31 2.08
C TYR A 240 1.85 1.31 0.94
N ILE A 241 1.25 0.85 -0.16
CA ILE A 241 0.83 1.71 -1.27
C ILE A 241 -0.16 2.76 -0.74
N MET A 242 -1.17 2.33 0.02
CA MET A 242 -2.15 3.22 0.62
C MET A 242 -1.50 4.23 1.58
N GLN A 243 -0.56 3.79 2.42
CA GLN A 243 0.16 4.70 3.33
C GLN A 243 0.95 5.76 2.57
N ASN A 244 1.67 5.37 1.51
CA ASN A 244 2.41 6.31 0.68
C ASN A 244 1.46 7.26 -0.08
N TYR A 245 0.33 6.76 -0.56
CA TYR A 245 -0.72 7.59 -1.16
C TYR A 245 -1.24 8.64 -0.18
N MET A 246 -1.56 8.27 1.06
CA MET A 246 -2.04 9.23 2.07
C MET A 246 -1.02 10.33 2.37
N LEU A 247 0.28 10.00 2.44
CA LEU A 247 1.34 10.98 2.66
C LEU A 247 1.50 11.96 1.48
N LEU A 248 1.32 11.48 0.25
CA LEU A 248 1.30 12.36 -0.93
C LEU A 248 0.02 13.21 -0.99
N ALA A 249 -1.13 12.60 -0.70
CA ALA A 249 -2.43 13.28 -0.72
C ALA A 249 -2.50 14.41 0.31
N ALA A 250 -1.76 14.32 1.42
CA ALA A 250 -1.65 15.36 2.43
C ALA A 250 -0.98 16.66 1.94
N PHE A 251 -0.29 16.64 0.79
CA PHE A 251 0.19 17.87 0.14
C PHE A 251 -0.91 18.61 -0.65
N ILE A 252 -2.08 18.00 -0.85
CA ILE A 252 -3.20 18.62 -1.58
C ILE A 252 -3.95 19.56 -0.61
N PRO A 253 -4.16 20.84 -0.96
CA PRO A 253 -4.82 21.79 -0.07
C PRO A 253 -6.28 21.41 0.17
N SER A 254 -6.69 21.43 1.44
CA SER A 254 -8.08 21.23 1.83
C SER A 254 -8.89 22.51 1.59
N LYS A 255 -10.11 22.37 1.06
CA LYS A 255 -10.96 23.52 0.67
C LYS A 255 -11.36 24.43 1.83
N HIS A 256 -11.35 23.93 3.07
CA HIS A 256 -11.81 24.64 4.27
C HIS A 256 -10.85 24.50 5.47
N GLY A 257 -9.62 24.01 5.26
CA GLY A 257 -8.67 23.76 6.35
C GLY A 257 -7.50 24.74 6.38
N ASN A 258 -6.71 24.65 7.45
CA ASN A 258 -5.51 25.46 7.60
C ASN A 258 -4.32 24.76 6.91
N TYR A 259 -4.23 24.93 5.59
CA TYR A 259 -3.20 24.29 4.77
C TYR A 259 -1.77 24.48 5.30
N ARG A 260 -1.45 25.65 5.87
CA ARG A 260 -0.10 25.90 6.43
C ARG A 260 0.20 25.00 7.61
N ARG A 261 -0.78 24.74 8.47
CA ARG A 261 -0.62 23.83 9.61
C ARG A 261 -0.54 22.39 9.12
N ASP A 262 -1.42 22.00 8.21
CA ASP A 262 -1.49 20.65 7.67
C ASP A 262 -0.18 20.30 6.91
N LEU A 263 0.37 21.25 6.13
CA LEU A 263 1.66 21.09 5.46
C LEU A 263 2.82 20.95 6.47
N LYS A 264 2.79 21.70 7.58
CA LYS A 264 3.82 21.60 8.62
C LYS A 264 3.77 20.24 9.31
N GLU A 265 2.57 19.71 9.53
CA GLU A 265 2.36 18.37 10.10
C GLU A 265 2.80 17.28 9.13
N ASN A 266 2.44 17.37 7.85
CA ASN A 266 2.89 16.41 6.83
C ASN A 266 4.42 16.41 6.66
N ASN A 267 5.04 17.60 6.63
CA ASN A 267 6.50 17.70 6.59
C ASN A 267 7.14 17.07 7.83
N LYS A 268 6.51 17.21 9.00
CA LYS A 268 6.98 16.56 10.23
C LYS A 268 6.86 15.04 10.10
N ASP A 269 5.75 14.51 9.63
CA ASP A 269 5.57 13.06 9.39
C ASP A 269 6.63 12.50 8.43
N HIS A 270 6.96 13.23 7.36
CA HIS A 270 8.03 12.87 6.44
C HIS A 270 9.43 12.92 7.07
N ILE A 271 9.71 13.92 7.90
CA ILE A 271 10.98 14.02 8.61
C ILE A 271 11.08 12.85 9.60
N ASP A 272 10.09 12.71 10.48
CA ASP A 272 10.08 11.77 11.60
C ASP A 272 10.16 10.31 11.13
N ARG A 273 9.59 9.97 9.96
CA ARG A 273 9.72 8.61 9.41
C ARG A 273 11.11 8.29 8.89
N TYR A 274 11.93 9.28 8.52
CA TYR A 274 13.29 9.03 8.05
C TYR A 274 14.21 8.87 9.25
N SER A 275 14.96 7.77 9.34
CA SER A 275 15.83 7.49 10.47
C SER A 275 16.92 8.55 10.64
N ASP A 276 17.19 8.91 11.89
CA ASP A 276 18.36 9.70 12.28
C ASP A 276 19.62 8.83 12.46
N GLU A 277 19.45 7.50 12.45
CA GLU A 277 20.55 6.55 12.52
C GLU A 277 21.07 6.23 11.12
N GLN A 278 22.39 6.32 10.95
CA GLN A 278 23.06 5.96 9.71
C GLN A 278 23.08 4.46 9.51
N VAL A 279 22.94 4.04 8.26
CA VAL A 279 23.01 2.64 7.89
C VAL A 279 24.48 2.21 7.88
N TYR A 280 24.76 1.06 8.48
CA TYR A 280 26.09 0.49 8.42
C TYR A 280 26.51 0.26 6.96
N PHE A 281 27.71 0.72 6.60
CA PHE A 281 28.25 0.60 5.23
C PHE A 281 28.12 -0.81 4.64
N GLY A 282 28.30 -1.85 5.45
CA GLY A 282 28.15 -3.24 5.01
C GLY A 282 26.74 -3.59 4.53
N HIS A 283 25.68 -2.99 5.11
CA HIS A 283 24.32 -3.18 4.62
C HIS A 283 24.09 -2.48 3.28
N SER A 284 24.66 -1.27 3.09
CA SER A 284 24.61 -0.57 1.80
C SER A 284 25.33 -1.36 0.71
N LEU A 285 26.50 -1.92 1.01
CA LEU A 285 27.23 -2.78 0.08
C LEU A 285 26.45 -4.06 -0.26
N LEU A 286 25.89 -4.72 0.76
CA LEU A 286 25.05 -5.91 0.58
C LEU A 286 23.83 -5.60 -0.28
N CYS A 287 23.20 -4.44 -0.09
CA CYS A 287 22.10 -3.96 -0.93
C CYS A 287 22.50 -3.89 -2.41
N ILE A 288 23.64 -3.28 -2.73
CA ILE A 288 24.10 -3.17 -4.12
C ILE A 288 24.36 -4.54 -4.72
N ILE A 289 25.07 -5.42 -4.00
CA ILE A 289 25.39 -6.76 -4.49
C ILE A 289 24.10 -7.55 -4.73
N TYR A 290 23.18 -7.55 -3.76
CA TYR A 290 21.92 -8.25 -3.85
C TYR A 290 21.10 -7.77 -5.05
N VAL A 291 20.88 -6.46 -5.14
CA VAL A 291 20.09 -5.84 -6.19
C VAL A 291 20.74 -6.04 -7.57
N GLY A 292 22.06 -5.88 -7.66
CA GLY A 292 22.82 -6.09 -8.89
C GLY A 292 22.70 -7.51 -9.41
N ILE A 293 22.79 -8.51 -8.53
CA ILE A 293 22.59 -9.92 -8.90
C ILE A 293 21.15 -10.17 -9.33
N VAL A 294 20.17 -9.80 -8.50
CA VAL A 294 18.75 -10.11 -8.77
C VAL A 294 18.25 -9.42 -10.02
N TYR A 295 18.47 -8.12 -10.17
CA TYR A 295 18.05 -7.38 -11.36
C TYR A 295 18.89 -7.73 -12.58
N GLY A 296 20.20 -7.99 -12.44
CA GLY A 296 21.05 -8.41 -13.56
C GLY A 296 20.63 -9.77 -14.13
N LEU A 297 20.33 -10.74 -13.25
CA LEU A 297 19.77 -12.04 -13.65
C LEU A 297 18.38 -11.86 -14.28
N ASN A 298 17.51 -11.04 -13.68
CA ASN A 298 16.18 -10.84 -14.24
C ASN A 298 16.22 -10.16 -15.62
N TYR A 299 17.08 -9.16 -15.81
CA TYR A 299 17.26 -8.50 -17.09
C TYR A 299 17.74 -9.46 -18.18
N LYS A 300 18.67 -10.37 -17.84
CA LYS A 300 19.24 -11.34 -18.78
C LYS A 300 18.30 -12.51 -19.09
N TYR A 301 17.63 -13.05 -18.08
CA TYR A 301 16.86 -14.30 -18.17
C TYR A 301 15.35 -14.09 -18.18
N GLN A 302 14.86 -12.87 -17.94
CA GLN A 302 13.43 -12.50 -17.94
C GLN A 302 12.58 -13.43 -17.06
N ILE A 303 13.10 -13.75 -15.87
CA ILE A 303 12.50 -14.73 -14.93
C ILE A 303 11.12 -14.27 -14.47
N LEU A 304 10.99 -12.97 -14.15
CA LEU A 304 9.73 -12.33 -13.80
C LEU A 304 9.60 -11.00 -14.55
N PRO A 305 8.36 -10.56 -14.81
CA PRO A 305 8.12 -9.19 -15.24
C PRO A 305 8.74 -8.18 -14.26
N ARG A 306 9.25 -7.05 -14.79
CA ARG A 306 9.98 -6.04 -14.00
C ARG A 306 9.25 -5.62 -12.73
N HIS A 307 7.94 -5.39 -12.82
CA HIS A 307 7.13 -4.82 -11.75
C HIS A 307 7.06 -5.82 -10.60
N THR A 308 6.78 -7.08 -10.93
CA THR A 308 6.82 -8.21 -10.00
C THR A 308 8.18 -8.35 -9.35
N MET A 309 9.27 -8.26 -10.13
CA MET A 309 10.64 -8.41 -9.60
C MET A 309 10.99 -7.28 -8.62
N ILE A 310 10.61 -6.03 -8.91
CA ILE A 310 10.83 -4.89 -8.01
C ILE A 310 10.11 -5.12 -6.67
N TRP A 311 8.83 -5.52 -6.71
CA TRP A 311 8.06 -5.79 -5.50
C TRP A 311 8.55 -7.01 -4.73
N LEU A 312 9.04 -8.04 -5.44
CA LEU A 312 9.69 -9.19 -4.83
C LEU A 312 10.95 -8.75 -4.07
N VAL A 313 11.80 -7.92 -4.67
CA VAL A 313 13.00 -7.38 -4.03
C VAL A 313 12.67 -6.55 -2.79
N PHE A 314 11.62 -5.73 -2.82
CA PHE A 314 11.17 -4.99 -1.63
C PHE A 314 10.69 -5.91 -0.50
N LEU A 315 10.13 -7.07 -0.82
CA LEU A 315 9.73 -8.06 0.17
C LEU A 315 10.93 -8.85 0.70
N THR A 316 11.83 -9.31 -0.17
CA THR A 316 12.91 -10.25 0.18
C THR A 316 14.13 -9.57 0.77
N PHE A 317 14.50 -8.37 0.32
CA PHE A 317 15.72 -7.71 0.79
C PHE A 317 15.72 -7.46 2.31
N PRO A 318 14.65 -6.92 2.93
CA PRO A 318 14.60 -6.76 4.38
C PRO A 318 14.70 -8.10 5.14
N LEU A 319 14.18 -9.18 4.57
CA LEU A 319 14.27 -10.52 5.17
C LEU A 319 15.71 -11.05 5.12
N ILE A 320 16.40 -10.84 4.00
CA ILE A 320 17.81 -11.22 3.84
C ILE A 320 18.69 -10.43 4.80
N LEU A 321 18.45 -9.12 4.94
CA LEU A 321 19.21 -8.28 5.86
C LEU A 321 19.07 -8.81 7.31
N ARG A 322 17.83 -9.08 7.75
CA ARG A 322 17.57 -9.69 9.07
C ARG A 322 18.24 -11.04 9.26
N LEU A 323 18.25 -11.88 8.22
CA LEU A 323 18.90 -13.19 8.26
C LEU A 323 20.43 -13.04 8.38
N THR A 324 21.01 -12.09 7.64
CA THR A 324 22.46 -11.83 7.71
C THR A 324 22.86 -11.28 9.09
N ASP A 325 22.06 -10.39 9.68
CA ASP A 325 22.29 -9.90 11.04
C ASP A 325 22.17 -11.01 12.08
N PHE A 326 21.21 -11.90 11.91
CA PHE A 326 21.04 -13.05 12.79
C PHE A 326 22.26 -13.98 12.76
N ILE A 327 22.79 -14.26 11.57
CA ILE A 327 23.95 -15.15 11.36
C ILE A 327 25.24 -14.51 11.88
N ILE A 328 25.45 -13.21 11.61
CA ILE A 328 26.72 -12.53 11.91
C ILE A 328 26.76 -12.07 13.38
N ASN A 329 25.67 -11.50 13.89
CA ASN A 329 25.68 -10.77 15.16
C ASN A 329 24.99 -11.50 16.32
N GLY A 330 24.39 -12.68 16.10
CA GLY A 330 23.81 -13.53 17.16
C GLY A 330 22.88 -12.77 18.11
N ARG A 331 21.60 -12.59 17.73
CA ARG A 331 20.55 -11.89 18.51
C ARG A 331 21.01 -10.54 19.11
N LYS A 332 21.35 -9.56 18.27
CA LYS A 332 21.15 -8.14 18.65
C LYS A 332 20.02 -7.57 17.82
N ASN A 333 18.82 -7.59 18.41
CA ASN A 333 17.62 -6.97 17.85
C ASN A 333 17.85 -5.47 17.71
N TYR A 334 17.97 -4.97 16.49
CA TYR A 334 17.63 -3.58 16.17
C TYR A 334 16.19 -3.61 15.64
N SER A 335 15.26 -3.18 16.49
CA SER A 335 13.81 -3.07 16.21
C SER A 335 13.50 -1.80 15.42
#